data_AF-A0A4Q3XVA9-F1
#
_entry.id   AF-A0A4Q3XVA9-F1
#
_cell.length_a   1.000
_cell.length_b   1.000
_cell.length_c   1.000
_cell.angle_alpha   90.00
_cell.angle_beta   90.00
_cell.angle_gamma   90.00
#
_symmetry.space_group_name_H-M   'P 1'
#
loop_
_entity.id
_entity.type
_entity.pdbx_description
1 polymer ?
#
loop_
_entity_poly.entity_id
_entity_poly.type
_entity_poly.pdbx_seq_one_letter_code
_entity_poly.pdbx_strand_id
1 'polypeptide(L)'
;MTEQVPSRGVDGSKYSLRLRVDTIETLCEGVRRVVLTADDGSSLPSFTAGSHVSIEWQSGRRNSYSLTGPSIEPDHYAISVRLDESSKGGSRWVHSLAENDHVEVGLPRNAFAPILSARHHVLIAGGIGVTPILSHVRDAVQWKRSFQVMYVHRPGHGAHADELQDLCGPRLTTFTSAGELSRAVSSILGNSPLGTHLYSCGPQSMIQSHYR
;
A
#
# COMPACT_ATOMS: atom_id res chain seq x y z
N MET A 1 -36.05 34.51 -12.94
CA MET A 1 -35.05 35.12 -12.04
C MET A 1 -34.37 33.95 -11.35
N THR A 2 -33.37 33.38 -12.01
CA THR A 2 -32.77 32.09 -11.63
C THR A 2 -31.38 32.42 -11.11
N GLU A 3 -31.24 32.51 -9.79
CA GLU A 3 -29.96 32.76 -9.14
C GLU A 3 -29.03 31.57 -9.40
N GLN A 4 -27.95 31.85 -10.13
CA GLN A 4 -26.82 30.95 -10.29
C GLN A 4 -26.10 30.87 -8.93
N VAL A 5 -26.14 29.68 -8.31
CA VAL A 5 -25.29 29.36 -7.17
C VAL A 5 -23.85 29.23 -7.69
N PRO A 6 -22.89 30.05 -7.22
CA PRO A 6 -21.51 29.95 -7.68
C PRO A 6 -20.88 28.66 -7.14
N SER A 7 -20.43 27.80 -8.05
CA SER A 7 -19.64 26.61 -7.78
C SER A 7 -18.26 27.02 -7.24
N ARG A 8 -18.12 27.03 -5.90
CA ARG A 8 -16.80 27.10 -5.27
C ARG A 8 -16.06 25.80 -5.56
N GLY A 9 -15.08 25.87 -6.45
CA GLY A 9 -14.07 24.83 -6.61
C GLY A 9 -13.40 24.57 -5.28
N VAL A 10 -13.44 23.31 -4.83
CA VAL A 10 -12.75 22.88 -3.61
C VAL A 10 -11.27 22.82 -3.93
N ASP A 11 -10.52 23.81 -3.46
CA ASP A 11 -9.07 23.82 -3.50
C ASP A 11 -8.54 22.67 -2.63
N GLY A 12 -7.92 21.68 -3.28
CA GLY A 12 -7.37 20.47 -2.65
C GLY A 12 -6.05 20.70 -1.90
N SER A 13 -5.78 21.95 -1.49
CA SER A 13 -4.55 22.44 -0.88
C SER A 13 -4.60 22.54 0.65
N LYS A 14 -5.77 22.36 1.29
CA LYS A 14 -5.91 22.81 2.68
C LYS A 14 -5.19 22.00 3.76
N TYR A 15 -4.68 20.79 3.45
CA TYR A 15 -3.94 19.96 4.41
C TYR A 15 -2.87 19.10 3.71
N SER A 16 -1.65 19.65 3.58
CA SER A 16 -0.43 18.88 3.28
C SER A 16 0.54 18.94 4.45
N LEU A 17 1.36 17.89 4.55
CA LEU A 17 2.51 17.78 5.43
C LEU A 17 3.75 17.92 4.57
N ARG A 18 4.67 18.80 4.97
CA ARG A 18 6.01 18.83 4.42
C ARG A 18 6.88 17.87 5.21
N LEU A 19 7.29 16.75 4.59
CA LEU A 19 8.07 15.71 5.24
C LEU A 19 9.46 15.61 4.62
N ARG A 20 10.44 15.24 5.43
CA ARG A 20 11.82 14.97 5.00
C ARG A 20 11.97 13.49 4.65
N VAL A 21 12.70 13.20 3.59
CA VAL A 21 13.17 11.85 3.27
C VAL A 21 14.26 11.49 4.26
N ASP A 22 13.97 10.54 5.13
CA ASP A 22 14.89 10.14 6.20
C ASP A 22 15.82 9.02 5.75
N THR A 23 15.24 7.94 5.21
CA THR A 23 15.99 6.76 4.75
C THR A 23 15.46 6.29 3.40
N ILE A 24 16.37 5.84 2.53
CA ILE A 24 16.03 5.17 1.27
C ILE A 24 16.67 3.78 1.25
N GLU A 25 15.88 2.77 0.90
CA GLU A 25 16.33 1.38 0.84
C GLU A 25 15.88 0.72 -0.47
N THR A 26 16.76 0.00 -1.15
CA THR A 26 16.40 -0.84 -2.29
C THR A 26 15.90 -2.19 -1.78
N LEU A 27 14.61 -2.47 -1.95
CA LEU A 27 14.01 -3.74 -1.51
C LEU A 27 14.28 -4.87 -2.51
N CYS A 28 14.22 -4.56 -3.80
CA CYS A 28 14.56 -5.46 -4.89
C CYS A 28 14.75 -4.65 -6.18
N GLU A 29 15.11 -5.32 -7.28
CA GLU A 29 15.31 -4.64 -8.55
C GLU A 29 14.06 -3.83 -8.96
N GLY A 30 14.27 -2.53 -9.18
CA GLY A 30 13.23 -1.59 -9.57
C GLY A 30 12.26 -1.21 -8.46
N VAL A 31 12.46 -1.60 -7.19
CA VAL A 31 11.60 -1.20 -6.06
C VAL A 31 12.45 -0.61 -4.94
N ARG A 32 12.09 0.60 -4.52
CA ARG A 32 12.71 1.25 -3.36
C ARG A 32 11.67 1.62 -2.31
N ARG A 33 12.07 1.52 -1.06
CA ARG A 33 11.36 2.03 0.10
C ARG A 33 11.87 3.43 0.42
N VAL A 34 10.96 4.32 0.77
CA VAL A 34 11.25 5.69 1.20
C VAL A 34 10.58 5.91 2.54
N VAL A 35 11.37 6.29 3.54
CA VAL A 35 10.88 6.67 4.88
C VAL A 35 10.80 8.19 4.95
N LEU A 36 9.67 8.70 5.43
CA LEU A 36 9.33 10.11 5.49
C LEU A 36 9.03 10.50 6.94
N THR A 37 9.69 11.53 7.45
CA THR A 37 9.53 12.00 8.84
C THR A 37 9.21 13.48 8.90
N ALA A 38 8.63 13.94 10.00
CA ALA A 38 8.60 15.37 10.31
C ALA A 38 10.02 15.86 10.65
N ASP A 39 10.34 17.12 10.32
CA ASP A 39 11.66 17.70 10.62
C ASP A 39 11.91 17.84 12.13
N ASP A 40 10.84 18.05 12.90
CA ASP A 40 10.88 18.22 14.36
C ASP A 40 10.76 16.88 15.13
N GLY A 41 10.68 15.75 14.42
CA GLY A 41 10.51 14.42 15.01
C GLY A 41 9.13 14.19 15.65
N SER A 42 8.15 15.05 15.39
CA SER A 42 6.79 14.87 15.88
C SER A 42 6.12 13.65 15.25
N SER A 43 5.16 13.06 15.98
CA SER A 43 4.31 12.01 15.46
C SER A 43 3.44 12.54 14.32
N LEU A 44 3.33 11.75 13.26
CA LEU A 44 2.47 12.00 12.12
C LEU A 44 1.03 11.53 12.40
N PRO A 45 0.04 12.04 11.65
CA PRO A 45 -1.33 11.57 11.76
C PRO A 45 -1.49 10.05 11.60
N SER A 46 -2.18 9.42 12.56
CA SER A 46 -2.52 8.01 12.49
C SER A 46 -3.35 7.68 11.24
N PHE A 47 -3.24 6.44 10.78
CA PHE A 47 -4.00 5.93 9.63
C PHE A 47 -4.50 4.51 9.88
N THR A 48 -5.36 4.01 8.99
CA THR A 48 -5.88 2.64 9.06
C THR A 48 -5.27 1.76 7.97
N ALA A 49 -5.26 0.44 8.16
CA ALA A 49 -4.73 -0.50 7.18
C ALA A 49 -5.27 -0.26 5.76
N GLY A 50 -4.39 -0.27 4.76
CA GLY A 50 -4.74 0.00 3.36
C GLY A 50 -4.79 1.50 3.00
N SER A 51 -4.48 2.39 3.94
CA SER A 51 -4.36 3.82 3.65
C SER A 51 -3.19 4.12 2.71
N HIS A 52 -3.32 5.22 1.97
CA HIS A 52 -2.31 5.77 1.11
C HIS A 52 -2.18 7.28 1.33
N VAL A 53 -1.04 7.83 0.93
CA VAL A 53 -0.80 9.27 0.86
C VAL A 53 -0.62 9.69 -0.58
N SER A 54 -0.99 10.92 -0.90
CA SER A 54 -0.69 11.53 -2.19
C SER A 54 0.56 12.39 -2.08
N ILE A 55 1.54 12.16 -2.95
CA ILE A 55 2.78 12.95 -3.01
C ILE A 55 2.78 13.78 -4.28
N GLU A 56 3.03 15.08 -4.13
CA GLU A 56 3.18 16.01 -5.24
C GLU A 56 4.61 15.99 -5.76
N TRP A 57 4.76 15.70 -7.06
CA TRP A 57 6.07 15.52 -7.71
C TRP A 57 6.33 16.53 -8.84
N GLN A 58 5.32 17.31 -9.18
CA GLN A 58 5.36 18.48 -10.05
C GLN A 58 4.07 19.28 -9.78
N SER A 59 4.10 20.60 -9.96
CA SER A 59 2.91 21.45 -9.75
C SER A 59 1.64 20.85 -10.36
N GLY A 60 0.67 20.51 -9.51
CA GLY A 60 -0.63 19.94 -9.90
C GLY A 60 -0.59 18.45 -10.31
N ARG A 61 0.56 17.78 -10.17
CA ARG A 61 0.71 16.34 -10.45
C ARG A 61 1.05 15.58 -9.17
N ARG A 62 0.17 14.63 -8.84
CA ARG A 62 0.27 13.82 -7.63
C ARG A 62 0.15 12.35 -7.97
N ASN A 63 0.88 11.52 -7.23
CA ASN A 63 0.72 10.07 -7.24
C ASN A 63 0.35 9.59 -5.84
N SER A 64 -0.45 8.54 -5.75
CA SER A 64 -0.80 7.91 -4.48
C SER A 64 0.09 6.70 -4.20
N TYR A 65 0.55 6.57 -2.96
CA TYR A 65 1.38 5.48 -2.50
C TYR A 65 0.86 4.92 -1.17
N SER A 66 0.67 3.60 -1.12
CA SER A 66 0.20 2.91 0.08
C SER A 66 1.22 3.01 1.21
N LEU A 67 0.73 3.25 2.43
CA LEU A 67 1.56 3.30 3.63
C LEU A 67 1.86 1.88 4.13
N THR A 68 3.14 1.59 4.39
CA THR A 68 3.62 0.27 4.83
C THR A 68 4.11 0.23 6.28
N GLY A 69 4.23 1.39 6.94
CA GLY A 69 4.78 1.55 8.30
C GLY A 69 3.76 1.37 9.44
N PRO A 70 4.16 1.71 10.68
CA PRO A 70 3.27 1.77 11.85
C PRO A 70 2.08 2.71 11.59
N SER A 71 0.92 2.41 12.18
CA SER A 71 -0.34 3.10 11.86
C SER A 71 -0.90 3.97 12.99
N ILE A 72 -0.49 3.71 14.24
CA ILE A 72 -0.92 4.44 15.43
C ILE A 72 0.21 5.36 15.88
N GLU A 73 -0.07 6.66 15.92
CA GLU A 73 0.90 7.72 16.28
C GLU A 73 2.28 7.49 15.64
N PRO A 74 2.35 7.27 14.31
CA PRO A 74 3.60 6.94 13.66
C PRO A 74 4.61 8.07 13.78
N ASP A 75 5.85 7.76 14.11
CA ASP A 75 6.99 8.68 14.00
C ASP A 75 7.45 8.88 12.55
N HIS A 76 7.04 7.99 11.64
CA HIS A 76 7.35 8.05 10.22
C HIS A 76 6.25 7.45 9.34
N TYR A 77 6.17 7.93 8.10
CA TYR A 77 5.47 7.23 7.01
C TYR A 77 6.49 6.46 6.18
N ALA A 78 6.14 5.25 5.75
CA ALA A 78 6.93 4.48 4.81
C ALA A 78 6.09 4.15 3.57
N ILE A 79 6.71 4.31 2.40
CA ILE A 79 6.13 3.93 1.10
C ILE A 79 7.14 3.07 0.33
N SER A 80 6.64 2.20 -0.54
CA SER A 80 7.49 1.41 -1.45
C SER A 80 7.03 1.59 -2.88
N VAL A 81 7.95 2.02 -3.74
CA VAL A 81 7.65 2.50 -5.08
C VAL A 81 8.42 1.72 -6.13
N ARG A 82 7.67 1.05 -7.01
CA ARG A 82 8.24 0.44 -8.21
C ARG A 82 8.51 1.50 -9.26
N LEU A 83 9.69 1.46 -9.87
CA LEU A 83 10.04 2.24 -11.04
C LEU A 83 9.19 1.77 -12.22
N ASP A 84 8.46 2.70 -12.82
CA ASP A 84 7.67 2.45 -14.01
C ASP A 84 8.10 3.42 -15.10
N GLU A 85 8.85 2.89 -16.07
CA GLU A 85 9.34 3.65 -17.21
C GLU A 85 8.22 4.20 -18.10
N SER A 86 7.06 3.54 -18.13
CA SER A 86 5.88 4.02 -18.85
C SER A 86 5.09 5.09 -18.09
N SER A 87 5.45 5.36 -16.82
CA SER A 87 4.73 6.34 -16.01
C SER A 87 4.92 7.77 -16.51
N LYS A 88 3.98 8.64 -16.15
CA LYS A 88 4.00 10.08 -16.47
C LYS A 88 5.14 10.86 -15.80
N GLY A 89 5.98 10.20 -15.00
CA GLY A 89 7.15 10.80 -14.35
C GLY A 89 7.22 10.58 -12.84
N GLY A 90 6.09 10.38 -12.16
CA GLY A 90 6.08 10.33 -10.69
C GLY A 90 6.89 9.20 -10.06
N SER A 91 6.92 8.00 -10.67
CA SER A 91 7.79 6.93 -10.14
C SER A 91 9.28 7.24 -10.34
N ARG A 92 9.67 7.80 -11.49
CA ARG A 92 11.03 8.29 -11.75
C ARG A 92 11.42 9.41 -10.78
N TRP A 93 10.52 10.35 -10.54
CA TRP A 93 10.75 11.44 -9.58
C TRP A 93 10.96 10.91 -8.17
N VAL A 94 10.13 9.95 -7.73
CA VAL A 94 10.40 9.29 -6.45
C VAL A 94 11.79 8.67 -6.52
N HIS A 95 12.11 7.88 -7.54
CA HIS A 95 13.43 7.23 -7.71
C HIS A 95 14.62 8.20 -7.78
N SER A 96 14.42 9.49 -8.06
CA SER A 96 15.47 10.51 -8.01
C SER A 96 15.66 11.17 -6.65
N LEU A 97 14.74 11.01 -5.70
CA LEU A 97 14.90 11.61 -4.36
C LEU A 97 16.12 11.03 -3.65
N ALA A 98 16.81 11.88 -2.93
CA ALA A 98 17.88 11.56 -1.99
C ALA A 98 17.43 11.76 -0.54
N GLU A 99 18.20 11.22 0.40
CA GLU A 99 18.02 11.52 1.82
C GLU A 99 18.17 13.01 2.07
N ASN A 100 17.38 13.52 3.01
CA ASN A 100 17.20 14.94 3.36
C ASN A 100 16.41 15.79 2.35
N ASP A 101 15.96 15.25 1.23
CA ASP A 101 15.00 15.94 0.37
C ASP A 101 13.66 16.15 1.10
N HIS A 102 12.94 17.22 0.74
CA HIS A 102 11.58 17.48 1.25
C HIS A 102 10.53 17.15 0.20
N VAL A 103 9.41 16.59 0.68
CA VAL A 103 8.27 16.24 -0.16
C VAL A 103 6.97 16.75 0.45
N GLU A 104 6.04 17.19 -0.41
CA GLU A 104 4.69 17.57 -0.01
C GLU A 104 3.77 16.36 -0.05
N VAL A 105 3.21 16.01 1.11
CA VAL A 105 2.45 14.79 1.34
C VAL A 105 1.06 15.14 1.85
N GLY A 106 0.03 14.74 1.12
CA GLY A 106 -1.35 14.86 1.60
C GLY A 106 -1.62 13.99 2.83
N LEU A 107 -2.61 14.35 3.64
CA LEU A 107 -3.05 13.50 4.75
C LEU A 107 -3.45 12.09 4.27
N PRO A 108 -3.23 11.04 5.10
CA PRO A 108 -3.63 9.68 4.75
C PRO A 108 -5.11 9.58 4.38
N ARG A 109 -5.39 8.82 3.32
CA ARG A 109 -6.75 8.49 2.86
C ARG A 109 -6.86 6.99 2.69
N ASN A 110 -8.05 6.45 2.93
CA ASN A 110 -8.27 5.01 2.81
C ASN A 110 -9.38 4.69 1.81
N ALA A 111 -9.05 3.89 0.81
CA ALA A 111 -9.98 3.31 -0.16
C ALA A 111 -9.96 1.77 -0.14
N PHE A 112 -9.29 1.19 0.85
CA PHE A 112 -9.00 -0.24 0.98
C PHE A 112 -9.06 -0.68 2.46
N ALA A 113 -10.02 -0.13 3.20
CA ALA A 113 -10.14 -0.33 4.65
C ALA A 113 -10.58 -1.76 5.00
N PRO A 114 -10.11 -2.32 6.13
CA PRO A 114 -10.58 -3.61 6.62
C PRO A 114 -12.04 -3.52 7.07
N ILE A 115 -12.82 -4.56 6.78
CA ILE A 115 -14.16 -4.74 7.33
C ILE A 115 -14.01 -5.23 8.76
N LEU A 116 -14.38 -4.39 9.72
CA LEU A 116 -14.18 -4.64 11.15
C LEU A 116 -14.96 -5.87 11.67
N SER A 117 -16.04 -6.26 10.99
CA SER A 117 -16.86 -7.43 11.32
C SER A 117 -16.38 -8.72 10.65
N ALA A 118 -15.29 -8.68 9.86
CA ALA A 118 -14.74 -9.86 9.23
C ALA A 118 -14.25 -10.87 10.29
N ARG A 119 -14.57 -12.14 10.09
CA ARG A 119 -14.12 -13.24 10.96
C ARG A 119 -12.77 -13.81 10.52
N HIS A 120 -12.44 -13.68 9.24
CA HIS A 120 -11.18 -14.11 8.65
C HIS A 120 -10.84 -13.24 7.43
N HIS A 121 -9.56 -12.94 7.24
CA HIS A 121 -9.07 -12.17 6.10
C HIS A 121 -8.22 -13.03 5.16
N VAL A 122 -8.56 -13.02 3.87
CA VAL A 122 -7.71 -13.59 2.82
C VAL A 122 -7.05 -12.44 2.07
N LEU A 123 -5.74 -12.31 2.22
CA LEU A 123 -4.97 -11.17 1.70
C LEU A 123 -4.12 -11.63 0.51
N ILE A 124 -4.41 -11.10 -0.68
CA ILE A 124 -3.75 -11.51 -1.93
C ILE A 124 -2.95 -10.34 -2.50
N ALA A 125 -1.65 -10.56 -2.68
CA ALA A 125 -0.71 -9.59 -3.22
C ALA A 125 -0.12 -10.06 -4.55
N GLY A 126 0.04 -9.13 -5.49
CA GLY A 126 0.80 -9.33 -6.73
C GLY A 126 1.85 -8.25 -6.95
N GLY A 127 3.13 -8.63 -6.96
CA GLY A 127 4.25 -7.69 -7.14
C GLY A 127 4.21 -6.54 -6.13
N ILE A 128 4.24 -5.28 -6.60
CA ILE A 128 4.20 -4.09 -5.73
C ILE A 128 2.84 -3.87 -5.04
N GLY A 129 1.79 -4.58 -5.48
CA GLY A 129 0.50 -4.64 -4.79
C GLY A 129 0.58 -5.24 -3.38
N VAL A 130 1.75 -5.76 -2.99
CA VAL A 130 2.07 -6.16 -1.62
C VAL A 130 1.99 -5.01 -0.61
N THR A 131 2.17 -3.76 -1.02
CA THR A 131 2.24 -2.60 -0.11
C THR A 131 0.96 -2.39 0.73
N PRO A 132 -0.26 -2.30 0.16
CA PRO A 132 -1.47 -2.25 1.00
C PRO A 132 -1.70 -3.55 1.76
N ILE A 133 -1.27 -4.71 1.22
CA ILE A 133 -1.43 -6.00 1.89
C ILE A 133 -0.57 -6.10 3.15
N LEU A 134 0.67 -5.60 3.11
CA LEU A 134 1.53 -5.49 4.28
C LEU A 134 0.91 -4.62 5.37
N SER A 135 0.27 -3.51 4.99
CA SER A 135 -0.50 -2.66 5.91
C SER A 135 -1.62 -3.45 6.63
N HIS A 136 -2.37 -4.28 5.88
CA HIS A 136 -3.37 -5.19 6.44
C HIS A 136 -2.79 -6.28 7.33
N VAL A 137 -1.64 -6.86 6.96
CA VAL A 137 -0.94 -7.87 7.77
C VAL A 137 -0.52 -7.28 9.12
N ARG A 138 0.09 -6.09 9.12
CA ARG A 138 0.54 -5.41 10.35
C ARG A 138 -0.63 -5.14 11.29
N ASP A 139 -1.74 -4.63 10.75
CA ASP A 139 -2.97 -4.41 11.52
C ASP A 139 -3.58 -5.72 12.05
N ALA A 140 -3.63 -6.77 11.22
CA ALA A 140 -4.15 -8.07 11.65
C ALA A 140 -3.29 -8.72 12.73
N VAL A 141 -1.96 -8.57 12.67
CA VAL A 141 -1.03 -9.01 13.72
C VAL A 141 -1.25 -8.21 15.00
N GLN A 142 -1.28 -6.88 14.92
CA GLN A 142 -1.46 -5.99 16.07
C GLN A 142 -2.76 -6.27 16.83
N TRP A 143 -3.85 -6.50 16.11
CA TRP A 143 -5.17 -6.75 16.68
C TRP A 143 -5.51 -8.24 16.83
N LYS A 144 -4.55 -9.14 16.59
CA LYS A 144 -4.72 -10.60 16.68
C LYS A 144 -5.91 -11.12 15.86
N ARG A 145 -6.14 -10.56 14.67
CA ARG A 145 -7.19 -10.99 13.73
C ARG A 145 -6.77 -12.27 13.02
N SER A 146 -7.75 -13.07 12.60
CA SER A 146 -7.52 -14.27 11.81
C SER A 146 -7.27 -13.90 10.35
N PHE A 147 -6.17 -14.36 9.76
CA PHE A 147 -5.83 -14.07 8.36
C PHE A 147 -4.91 -15.12 7.74
N GLN A 148 -4.86 -15.10 6.41
CA GLN A 148 -3.84 -15.78 5.59
C GLN A 148 -3.43 -14.90 4.41
N VAL A 149 -2.20 -15.09 3.92
CA VAL A 149 -1.59 -14.27 2.87
C VAL A 149 -1.15 -15.14 1.70
N MET A 150 -1.45 -14.68 0.49
CA MET A 150 -1.01 -15.27 -0.76
C MET A 150 -0.25 -14.21 -1.55
N TYR A 151 1.02 -14.44 -1.82
CA TYR A 151 1.86 -13.45 -2.49
C TYR A 151 2.47 -14.01 -3.77
N VAL A 152 2.09 -13.45 -4.92
CA VAL A 152 2.73 -13.79 -6.20
C VAL A 152 3.73 -12.72 -6.61
N HIS A 153 4.95 -13.13 -6.92
CA HIS A 153 5.98 -12.27 -7.48
C HIS A 153 6.94 -13.06 -8.37
N ARG A 154 7.69 -12.34 -9.21
CA ARG A 154 8.76 -12.97 -10.00
C ARG A 154 9.96 -13.27 -9.09
N PRO A 155 10.76 -14.31 -9.38
CA PRO A 155 12.04 -14.52 -8.70
C PRO A 155 12.86 -13.21 -8.69
N GLY A 156 13.45 -12.87 -7.54
CA GLY A 156 14.21 -11.63 -7.36
C GLY A 156 13.38 -10.34 -7.22
N HIS A 157 12.06 -10.38 -7.35
CA HIS A 157 11.18 -9.19 -7.25
C HIS A 157 10.15 -9.29 -6.10
N GLY A 158 10.47 -10.01 -5.03
CA GLY A 158 9.63 -10.17 -3.84
C GLY A 158 9.80 -9.02 -2.85
N ALA A 159 9.30 -7.82 -3.19
CA ALA A 159 9.34 -6.69 -2.25
C ALA A 159 8.61 -7.04 -0.95
N HIS A 160 9.24 -6.80 0.21
CA HIS A 160 8.72 -7.15 1.54
C HIS A 160 8.48 -8.66 1.77
N ALA A 161 9.05 -9.56 0.96
CA ALA A 161 8.86 -11.00 1.15
C ALA A 161 9.36 -11.49 2.52
N ASP A 162 10.57 -11.08 2.92
CA ASP A 162 11.16 -11.47 4.20
C ASP A 162 10.36 -10.91 5.39
N GLU A 163 9.98 -9.63 5.32
CA GLU A 163 9.14 -8.99 6.33
C GLU A 163 7.77 -9.66 6.46
N LEU A 164 7.15 -10.05 5.34
CA LEU A 164 5.91 -10.82 5.36
C LEU A 164 6.14 -12.20 5.98
N GLN A 165 7.25 -12.86 5.68
CA GLN A 165 7.57 -14.17 6.25
C GLN A 165 7.72 -14.10 7.77
N ASP A 166 8.37 -13.07 8.28
CA ASP A 166 8.55 -12.83 9.72
C ASP A 166 7.20 -12.55 10.42
N LEU A 167 6.34 -11.72 9.81
CA LEU A 167 5.04 -11.37 10.38
C LEU A 167 4.01 -12.51 10.29
N CYS A 168 4.01 -13.25 9.18
CA CYS A 168 2.97 -14.22 8.88
C CYS A 168 3.31 -15.63 9.35
N GLY A 169 4.60 -16.01 9.32
CA GLY A 169 5.04 -17.38 9.53
C GLY A 169 4.34 -18.35 8.57
N PRO A 170 3.67 -19.41 9.07
CA PRO A 170 3.00 -20.40 8.22
C PRO A 170 1.74 -19.89 7.51
N ARG A 171 1.31 -18.65 7.79
CA ARG A 171 0.13 -18.03 7.14
C ARG A 171 0.44 -17.42 5.78
N LEU A 172 1.72 -17.36 5.39
CA LEU A 172 2.16 -16.87 4.09
C LEU A 172 2.40 -18.02 3.12
N THR A 173 1.80 -17.93 1.94
CA THR A 173 2.13 -18.77 0.80
C THR A 173 2.60 -17.90 -0.36
N THR A 174 3.80 -18.17 -0.86
CA THR A 174 4.39 -17.46 -2.00
C THR A 174 4.25 -18.24 -3.29
N PHE A 175 4.05 -17.54 -4.40
CA PHE A 175 3.91 -18.11 -5.74
C PHE A 175 4.82 -17.40 -6.73
N THR A 176 5.33 -18.13 -7.72
CA THR A 176 6.12 -17.56 -8.81
C THR A 176 5.33 -17.33 -10.10
N SER A 177 4.10 -17.87 -10.17
CA SER A 177 3.23 -17.74 -11.33
C SER A 177 1.80 -17.39 -10.96
N ALA A 178 1.12 -16.65 -11.84
CA ALA A 178 -0.29 -16.31 -11.67
C ALA A 178 -1.21 -17.56 -11.73
N GLY A 179 -0.80 -18.61 -12.47
CA GLY A 179 -1.57 -19.85 -12.57
C GLY A 179 -1.56 -20.69 -11.28
N GLU A 180 -0.45 -20.71 -10.54
CA GLU A 180 -0.40 -21.33 -9.21
C GLU A 180 -1.25 -20.56 -8.21
N LEU A 181 -1.12 -19.22 -8.20
CA LEU A 181 -1.95 -18.36 -7.36
C LEU A 181 -3.44 -18.60 -7.64
N SER A 182 -3.86 -18.58 -8.90
CA SER A 182 -5.26 -18.77 -9.29
C SER A 182 -5.84 -20.09 -8.75
N ARG A 183 -5.11 -21.21 -8.92
CA ARG A 183 -5.54 -22.52 -8.38
C ARG A 183 -5.70 -22.51 -6.86
N ALA A 184 -4.74 -21.90 -6.16
CA ALA A 184 -4.79 -21.81 -4.70
C ALA A 184 -5.94 -20.90 -4.23
N VAL A 185 -6.21 -19.79 -4.93
CA VAL A 185 -7.35 -18.91 -4.63
C VAL A 185 -8.68 -19.63 -4.83
N SER A 186 -8.86 -20.36 -5.94
CA SER A 186 -10.07 -21.15 -6.18
C SER A 186 -10.31 -22.18 -5.07
N SER A 187 -9.25 -22.84 -4.58
CA SER A 187 -9.34 -23.79 -3.47
C SER A 187 -9.80 -23.12 -2.16
N ILE A 188 -9.30 -21.93 -1.84
CA ILE A 188 -9.68 -21.17 -0.64
C ILE A 188 -11.12 -20.68 -0.74
N LEU A 189 -11.52 -20.13 -1.88
CA LEU A 189 -12.88 -19.60 -2.06
C LEU A 189 -13.95 -20.70 -1.89
N GLY A 190 -13.66 -21.93 -2.31
CA GLY A 190 -14.56 -23.06 -2.13
C GLY A 190 -14.72 -23.55 -0.68
N ASN A 191 -13.77 -23.23 0.22
CA ASN A 191 -13.70 -23.77 1.58
C ASN A 191 -13.69 -22.70 2.68
N SER A 192 -13.89 -21.43 2.33
CA SER A 192 -13.77 -20.32 3.28
C SER A 192 -14.93 -20.30 4.28
N PRO A 193 -14.67 -20.13 5.59
CA PRO A 193 -15.71 -19.96 6.59
C PRO A 193 -16.60 -18.74 6.31
N LEU A 194 -17.84 -18.79 6.79
CA LEU A 194 -18.75 -17.63 6.75
C LEU A 194 -18.13 -16.43 7.48
N GLY A 195 -18.25 -15.25 6.86
CA GLY A 195 -17.64 -14.01 7.35
C GLY A 195 -16.17 -13.82 6.94
N THR A 196 -15.68 -14.60 5.97
CA THR A 196 -14.38 -14.37 5.33
C THR A 196 -14.44 -13.19 4.37
N HIS A 197 -13.47 -12.28 4.45
CA HIS A 197 -13.31 -11.16 3.51
C HIS A 197 -12.00 -11.27 2.75
N LEU A 198 -12.10 -11.18 1.42
CA LEU A 198 -10.94 -11.22 0.53
C LEU A 198 -10.52 -9.81 0.14
N TYR A 199 -9.22 -9.55 0.21
CA TYR A 199 -8.58 -8.32 -0.24
C TYR A 199 -7.53 -8.70 -1.28
N SER A 200 -7.55 -8.05 -2.44
CA SER A 200 -6.59 -8.31 -3.51
C SER A 200 -6.02 -7.01 -4.05
N CYS A 201 -4.70 -6.97 -4.23
CA CYS A 201 -4.02 -5.88 -4.90
C CYS A 201 -2.88 -6.41 -5.77
N GLY A 202 -2.87 -6.02 -7.04
CA GLY A 202 -1.88 -6.48 -8.01
C GLY A 202 -2.21 -6.04 -9.43
N PRO A 203 -1.51 -6.59 -10.44
CA PRO A 203 -1.80 -6.31 -11.84
C PRO A 203 -3.25 -6.65 -12.21
N GLN A 204 -3.83 -5.91 -13.15
CA GLN A 204 -5.22 -6.13 -13.58
C GLN A 204 -5.49 -7.57 -14.05
N SER A 205 -4.52 -8.19 -14.74
CA SER A 205 -4.60 -9.59 -15.18
C SER A 205 -4.74 -10.57 -14.01
N MET A 206 -4.09 -10.29 -12.87
CA MET A 206 -4.23 -11.08 -11.65
C MET A 206 -5.63 -10.88 -11.06
N ILE A 207 -6.05 -9.64 -10.89
CA ILE A 207 -7.34 -9.28 -10.26
C ILE A 207 -8.51 -9.92 -11.04
N GLN A 208 -8.53 -9.78 -12.37
CA GLN A 208 -9.60 -10.33 -13.22
C GLN A 208 -9.66 -11.86 -13.23
N SER A 209 -8.56 -12.55 -12.91
CA SER A 209 -8.53 -14.02 -12.90
C SER A 209 -9.32 -14.65 -11.75
N HIS A 210 -9.65 -13.88 -10.71
CA HIS A 210 -10.35 -14.38 -9.51
C HIS A 210 -11.86 -14.12 -9.52
N TYR A 211 -12.39 -13.39 -10.50
CA TYR A 211 -13.82 -13.05 -10.62
C TYR A 211 -14.56 -13.86 -11.69
N ARG A 212 -14.02 -15.03 -12.06
CA ARG A 212 -14.65 -15.98 -12.98
C ARG A 212 -15.04 -17.23 -12.21
#